data_AF-A0A816Y232-F1
#
_entry.id   AF-A0A816Y232-F1
#
_cell.length_a   1.000
_cell.length_b   1.000
_cell.length_c   1.000
_cell.angle_alpha   90.00
_cell.angle_beta   90.00
_cell.angle_gamma   90.00
#
_symmetry.space_group_name_H-M   'P 1'
#
loop_
_entity.id
_entity.type
_entity.pdbx_description
1 polymer ?
#
loop_
_entity_poly.entity_id
_entity_poly.type
_entity_poly.pdbx_seq_one_letter_code
_entity_poly.pdbx_strand_id
1 'polypeptide(L)'
;MLIFYRIVKKILITGASGLVAGILINHLSKNPNYVIYGMDKHVELSMRYTLENTPIAEGQQPMLPTKEKFYVCDFTDGYQISQIIKDNQINIIIHLASLLETEPIEKNQSY
;
A
#
# COMPACT_ATOMS: atom_id res chain seq x y z
N MET A 1 32.82 11.24 17.72
CA MET A 1 32.00 10.30 16.92
C MET A 1 30.58 10.86 16.88
N LEU A 2 30.20 11.52 15.79
CA LEU A 2 28.85 12.08 15.61
C LEU A 2 27.93 10.97 15.13
N ILE A 3 27.03 10.50 15.99
CA ILE A 3 25.97 9.58 15.60
C ILE A 3 24.90 10.43 14.89
N PHE A 4 24.91 10.44 13.56
CA PHE A 4 23.78 10.96 12.80
C PHE A 4 22.61 10.00 12.96
N TYR A 5 21.62 10.37 13.78
CA TYR A 5 20.31 9.71 13.78
C TYR A 5 19.69 9.91 12.39
N ARG A 6 19.82 8.90 11.53
CA ARG A 6 19.15 8.92 10.23
C ARG A 6 17.68 8.63 10.48
N ILE A 7 16.84 9.67 10.39
CA ILE A 7 15.40 9.54 10.62
C ILE A 7 14.81 8.65 9.53
N VAL A 8 14.34 7.48 9.93
CA VAL A 8 13.60 6.56 9.07
C VAL A 8 12.19 7.11 8.86
N LYS A 9 11.78 7.28 7.60
CA LYS A 9 10.41 7.68 7.25
C LYS A 9 9.51 6.45 7.28
N LYS A 10 8.34 6.60 7.87
CA LYS A 10 7.34 5.55 8.02
C LYS A 10 6.12 5.95 7.20
N ILE A 11 5.95 5.28 6.08
CA ILE A 11 5.04 5.70 5.00
C ILE A 11 3.86 4.75 4.98
N LEU A 12 2.65 5.28 5.17
CA LEU A 12 1.41 4.54 4.96
C LEU A 12 0.86 4.84 3.58
N ILE A 13 0.58 3.79 2.80
CA ILE A 13 0.01 3.88 1.45
C ILE A 13 -1.38 3.24 1.49
N THR A 14 -2.42 4.03 1.19
CA THR A 14 -3.79 3.51 1.07
C THR A 14 -4.07 3.07 -0.36
N GLY A 15 -5.00 2.15 -0.58
CA GLY A 15 -5.20 1.56 -1.92
C GLY A 15 -3.99 0.73 -2.33
N ALA A 16 -3.32 0.12 -1.35
CA ALA A 16 -2.03 -0.56 -1.54
C ALA A 16 -2.12 -1.78 -2.47
N SER A 17 -3.33 -2.29 -2.75
CA SER A 17 -3.57 -3.33 -3.74
C SER A 17 -3.55 -2.83 -5.18
N GLY A 18 -3.66 -1.52 -5.40
CA GLY A 18 -3.75 -0.92 -6.74
C GLY A 18 -2.43 -0.96 -7.51
N LEU A 19 -2.53 -0.96 -8.84
CA LEU A 19 -1.37 -1.00 -9.76
C LEU A 19 -0.32 0.09 -9.44
N VAL A 20 -0.77 1.34 -9.29
CA VAL A 20 0.10 2.48 -8.99
C VAL A 20 0.78 2.30 -7.63
N ALA A 21 0.04 1.80 -6.64
CA ALA A 21 0.58 1.57 -5.30
C ALA A 21 1.65 0.48 -5.30
N GLY A 22 1.44 -0.63 -6.03
CA GLY A 22 2.44 -1.70 -6.15
C GLY A 22 3.77 -1.22 -6.77
N ILE A 23 3.70 -0.44 -7.84
CA ILE A 23 4.89 0.17 -8.47
C ILE A 23 5.61 1.09 -7.48
N LEU A 24 4.85 1.93 -6.77
CA LEU A 24 5.39 2.87 -5.80
C LEU A 24 6.04 2.16 -4.60
N ILE A 25 5.38 1.15 -4.03
CA ILE A 25 5.90 0.33 -2.92
C ILE A 25 7.23 -0.31 -3.34
N ASN A 26 7.28 -0.98 -4.49
CA ASN A 26 8.51 -1.59 -5.02
C ASN A 26 9.64 -0.57 -5.20
N HIS A 27 9.32 0.66 -5.64
CA HIS A 27 10.33 1.71 -5.76
C HIS A 27 10.83 2.20 -4.38
N LEU A 28 9.91 2.51 -3.47
CA LEU A 28 10.24 3.07 -2.15
C LEU A 28 10.96 2.06 -1.24
N SER A 29 10.60 0.77 -1.30
CA SER A 29 11.20 -0.29 -0.50
C SER A 29 12.70 -0.51 -0.79
N LYS A 30 13.21 -0.03 -1.93
CA LYS A 30 14.64 -0.04 -2.26
C LYS A 30 15.45 0.96 -1.42
N ASN A 31 14.82 1.97 -0.82
CA ASN A 31 15.49 2.95 0.01
C ASN A 31 15.53 2.49 1.48
N PRO A 32 16.70 2.25 2.09
CA PRO A 32 16.80 1.75 3.45
C PRO A 32 16.32 2.74 4.52
N ASN A 33 16.06 3.99 4.16
CA ASN A 33 15.54 5.00 5.08
C ASN A 33 14.01 5.01 5.16
N TYR A 34 13.33 4.16 4.39
CA TYR A 34 11.88 4.08 4.37
C TYR A 34 11.43 2.74 4.95
N VAL A 35 10.35 2.80 5.72
CA VAL A 35 9.56 1.64 6.15
C VAL A 35 8.17 1.85 5.59
N ILE A 36 7.70 0.88 4.82
CA ILE A 36 6.48 0.99 4.03
C ILE A 36 5.38 0.15 4.67
N TYR A 37 4.21 0.77 4.80
CA TYR A 37 2.99 0.18 5.32
C TYR A 37 1.93 0.28 4.24
N GLY A 38 1.34 -0.86 3.87
CA GLY A 38 0.23 -0.92 2.93
C GLY A 38 -1.10 -1.05 3.64
N MET A 39 -2.14 -0.39 3.13
CA MET A 39 -3.50 -0.52 3.62
C MET A 39 -4.49 -0.64 2.46
N ASP A 40 -5.36 -1.65 2.53
CA ASP A 40 -6.42 -1.86 1.56
C ASP A 40 -7.58 -2.63 2.19
N LYS A 41 -8.82 -2.40 1.72
CA LYS A 41 -9.98 -3.19 2.14
C LYS A 41 -10.07 -4.54 1.42
N HIS A 42 -9.36 -4.70 0.29
CA HIS A 42 -9.38 -5.90 -0.55
C HIS A 42 -7.99 -6.57 -0.62
N VAL A 43 -7.55 -7.18 0.48
CA VAL A 43 -6.18 -7.73 0.59
C VAL A 43 -5.92 -8.95 -0.30
N GLU A 44 -6.94 -9.73 -0.69
CA GLU A 44 -6.75 -10.89 -1.58
C GLU A 44 -6.13 -10.53 -2.95
N LEU A 45 -6.37 -9.32 -3.45
CA LEU A 45 -5.78 -8.81 -4.69
C LEU A 45 -4.34 -8.31 -4.48
N SER A 46 -4.05 -7.69 -3.34
CA SER A 46 -2.71 -7.16 -2.99
C SER A 46 -1.66 -8.25 -2.80
N MET A 47 -2.03 -9.39 -2.19
CA MET A 47 -1.11 -10.50 -2.04
C MET A 47 -0.78 -11.12 -3.40
N ARG A 48 -1.77 -11.38 -4.27
CA ARG A 48 -1.51 -11.97 -5.59
C ARG A 48 -0.54 -11.14 -6.45
N TYR A 49 -0.69 -9.81 -6.49
CA TYR A 49 0.18 -8.96 -7.30
C TYR A 49 1.64 -8.95 -6.81
N THR A 50 1.84 -9.02 -5.49
CA THR A 50 3.18 -9.08 -4.86
C THR A 50 3.84 -10.44 -5.11
N LEU A 51 3.05 -11.52 -5.10
CA LEU A 51 3.52 -12.89 -5.32
C LEU A 51 3.81 -13.18 -6.81
N GLU A 52 3.04 -12.59 -7.73
CA GLU A 52 3.18 -12.81 -9.19
C GLU A 52 4.33 -12.01 -9.81
N ASN A 53 4.71 -10.85 -9.25
CA ASN A 53 5.73 -9.96 -9.83
C ASN A 53 7.08 -9.98 -9.09
N THR A 54 7.23 -10.81 -8.06
CA THR A 54 8.53 -11.08 -7.45
C THR A 54 9.16 -12.27 -8.19
N PRO A 55 10.34 -12.15 -8.84
CA PRO A 55 10.98 -13.29 -9.48
C PRO A 55 11.29 -14.35 -8.42
N ILE A 56 10.56 -15.46 -8.48
CA ILE A 56 10.74 -16.59 -7.58
C ILE A 56 11.87 -17.44 -8.16
N ALA A 57 12.96 -17.63 -7.40
CA ALA A 57 13.90 -18.70 -7.74
C ALA A 57 13.15 -20.05 -7.65
N GLU A 58 13.34 -20.94 -8.62
CA GLU A 58 12.65 -22.24 -8.66
C GLU A 58 12.78 -22.97 -7.31
N GLY A 59 11.64 -23.33 -6.71
CA GLY A 59 11.57 -24.10 -5.46
C GLY A 59 11.43 -23.29 -4.16
N GLN A 60 11.31 -21.96 -4.21
CA GLN A 60 11.06 -21.15 -3.01
C GLN A 60 9.58 -20.73 -2.89
N GLN A 61 9.03 -20.82 -1.67
CA GLN A 61 7.75 -20.16 -1.39
C GLN A 61 7.96 -18.65 -1.41
N PRO A 62 7.01 -17.90 -1.99
CA PRO A 62 7.14 -16.46 -2.08
C PRO A 62 7.13 -15.85 -0.66
N MET A 63 8.29 -15.36 -0.25
CA MET A 63 8.44 -14.64 1.02
C MET A 63 8.02 -13.19 0.78
N LEU A 64 6.97 -12.74 1.48
CA LEU A 64 6.70 -11.31 1.61
C LEU A 64 7.98 -10.63 2.11
N PRO A 65 8.44 -9.53 1.49
CA PRO A 65 9.60 -8.81 1.99
C PRO A 65 9.34 -8.43 3.44
N THR A 66 10.25 -8.84 4.33
CA THR A 66 10.15 -8.77 5.80
C THR A 66 9.99 -7.34 6.35
N LYS A 67 10.04 -6.33 5.47
CA LYS A 67 9.97 -4.89 5.79
C LYS A 67 8.60 -4.27 5.56
N GLU A 68 7.65 -4.99 4.98
CA GLU A 68 6.34 -4.44 4.60
C GLU A 68 5.25 -5.02 5.49
N LYS A 69 4.54 -4.15 6.22
CA LYS A 69 3.34 -4.53 6.97
C LYS A 69 2.11 -4.10 6.19
N PHE A 70 1.24 -5.06 5.87
CA PHE A 70 -0.03 -4.81 5.19
C PHE A 70 -1.20 -4.94 6.18
N TYR A 71 -2.14 -4.01 6.09
CA TYR A 71 -3.36 -3.97 6.89
C TYR A 71 -4.59 -4.15 5.99
N VAL A 72 -5.49 -5.05 6.41
CA VAL A 72 -6.85 -5.14 5.86
C VAL A 72 -7.68 -4.08 6.57
N CYS A 73 -7.97 -2.96 5.92
CA CYS A 73 -8.71 -1.86 6.54
C CYS A 73 -9.41 -1.02 5.47
N ASP A 74 -10.68 -0.70 5.70
CA ASP A 74 -11.35 0.36 4.95
C ASP A 74 -10.83 1.72 5.42
N PHE A 75 -10.50 2.61 4.48
CA PHE A 75 -10.03 3.94 4.81
C PHE A 75 -11.15 4.84 5.38
N THR A 76 -12.41 4.40 5.33
CA THR A 76 -13.51 5.07 6.03
C THR A 76 -13.56 4.75 7.52
N ASP A 77 -12.83 3.72 7.99
CA ASP A 77 -12.74 3.39 9.42
C ASP A 77 -11.68 4.25 10.12
N GLY A 78 -12.11 5.43 10.58
CA GLY A 78 -11.24 6.38 11.27
C GLY A 78 -10.61 5.84 12.56
N TYR A 79 -11.25 4.90 13.24
CA TYR A 79 -10.71 4.30 14.46
C TYR A 79 -9.52 3.40 14.14
N GLN A 80 -9.69 2.47 13.20
CA GLN A 80 -8.62 1.56 12.78
C GLN A 80 -7.44 2.32 12.19
N ILE A 81 -7.69 3.33 11.33
CA ILE A 81 -6.64 4.18 10.77
C ILE A 81 -5.87 4.91 11.88
N SER A 82 -6.59 5.47 12.87
CA SER A 82 -5.93 6.13 14.00
C SER A 82 -5.03 5.17 14.78
N GLN A 83 -5.42 3.91 14.96
CA GLN A 83 -4.58 2.92 15.64
C GLN A 83 -3.34 2.59 14.80
N ILE A 84 -3.51 2.30 13.50
CA ILE A 84 -2.41 2.01 12.57
C ILE A 84 -1.37 3.15 12.56
N ILE A 85 -1.83 4.41 12.49
CA ILE A 85 -0.96 5.58 12.49
C ILE A 85 -0.19 5.69 13.81
N LYS A 86 -0.86 5.54 14.95
CA LYS A 86 -0.27 5.66 16.29
C LYS A 86 0.73 4.55 16.57
N ASP A 87 0.32 3.30 16.39
CA ASP A 87 1.11 2.10 16.73
C ASP A 87 2.41 2.03 15.93
N ASN A 88 2.35 2.47 14.67
CA ASN A 88 3.52 2.46 13.79
C ASN A 88 4.27 3.78 13.78
N GLN A 89 3.74 4.86 14.37
CA GLN A 89 4.28 6.22 14.31
C GLN A 89 4.47 6.68 12.85
N ILE A 90 3.43 6.47 12.04
CA ILE A 90 3.41 6.90 10.63
C ILE A 90 3.63 8.40 10.57
N ASN A 91 4.51 8.84 9.66
CA ASN A 91 4.85 10.25 9.48
C ASN A 91 4.67 10.77 8.05
N ILE A 92 4.35 9.88 7.11
CA ILE A 92 3.97 10.23 5.74
C ILE A 92 2.78 9.35 5.36
N ILE A 93 1.77 9.95 4.74
CA ILE A 93 0.64 9.22 4.16
C ILE A 93 0.59 9.53 2.67
N ILE A 94 0.49 8.48 1.85
CA ILE A 94 0.25 8.58 0.41
C ILE A 94 -1.09 7.92 0.14
N HIS A 95 -2.07 8.71 -0.29
CA HIS A 95 -3.43 8.23 -0.49
C HIS A 95 -3.67 7.86 -1.96
N LEU A 96 -3.75 6.56 -2.25
CA LEU A 96 -4.03 6.03 -3.59
C LEU A 96 -5.33 5.20 -3.62
N ALA A 97 -6.09 5.18 -2.53
CA ALA A 97 -7.37 4.49 -2.50
C ALA A 97 -8.35 5.24 -3.41
N SER A 98 -8.81 4.57 -4.46
CA SER A 98 -9.77 5.13 -5.40
C SER A 98 -10.52 3.99 -6.09
N LEU A 99 -11.74 4.28 -6.52
CA LEU A 99 -12.56 3.41 -7.34
C LEU A 99 -12.86 4.16 -8.63
N LEU A 100 -12.47 3.59 -9.77
CA LEU A 100 -12.75 4.16 -11.09
C LEU A 100 -13.96 3.42 -11.66
N GLU A 101 -15.09 4.12 -11.73
CA GLU A 101 -16.31 3.63 -12.36
C GLU A 101 -16.59 4.47 -13.61
N THR A 102 -16.98 3.82 -14.70
CA THR A 102 -17.44 4.49 -15.91
C THR A 102 -18.93 4.21 -16.06
N GLU A 103 -19.76 5.24 -15.87
CA GLU A 103 -21.19 5.13 -16.17
C GLU A 103 -21.43 5.53 -17.63
N PRO A 104 -22.22 4.76 -18.40
CA PRO A 104 -22.70 5.20 -19.69
C PRO A 104 -23.64 6.39 -19.50
N ILE A 105 -23.43 7.46 -20.27
CA ILE A 105 -24.36 8.59 -20.29
C ILE A 105 -25.66 8.08 -20.92
N GLU A 106 -26.71 7.90 -20.11
CA GLU A 106 -28.06 7.68 -20.64
C GLU A 106 -28.46 8.91 -21.45
N LYS A 107 -28.56 8.75 -22.78
CA LYS A 107 -29.23 9.74 -23.61
C LYS A 107 -30.70 9.74 -23.20
N ASN A 108 -31.13 10.76 -22.47
CA ASN A 108 -32.55 11.11 -22.36
C ASN A 108 -33.12 11.22 -23.78
N GLN A 109 -33.77 10.16 -24.25
CA GLN A 109 -34.59 10.20 -25.45
C GLN A 109 -35.90 10.89 -25.07
N SER A 110 -35.88 12.22 -25.14
CA SER A 110 -37.08 13.04 -25.25
C SER A 110 -37.26 13.36 -26.74
N TYR A 111 -38.10 12.59 -27.42
CA TYR A 111 -38.75 12.96 -28.69
C TYR A 111 -40.25 12.82 -28.50
#